data_AF-A0A0B3ST10-F1
#
_entry.id   AF-A0A0B3ST10-F1
#
_cell.length_a   1.000
_cell.length_b   1.000
_cell.length_c   1.000
_cell.angle_alpha   90.00
_cell.angle_beta   90.00
_cell.angle_gamma   90.00
#
_symmetry.space_group_name_H-M   'P 1'
#
loop_
_entity.id
_entity.type
_entity.pdbx_description
1 polymer ?
#
loop_
_entity_poly.entity_id
_entity_poly.type
_entity_poly.pdbx_seq_one_letter_code
_entity_poly.pdbx_strand_id
1 'polypeptide(L)'
;MTQDGQRHTAELKRLEDRKKELEDALSRLARDEADAEEVMELAKEVELLEEQVATARAAVQSQEKTMTKNDQHLAHMGEKQRRLYDALVNATEAEADAMYAQLADKLNLPEIDVPRSKRPATTVTEKSIHDVRKAAAANREAAERQLDELAKQMMEPGESFHKAYDRALNTDMGKALMQTRDDAQELDRGGVTSMALDEARKSLAR
;
A
#
# COMPACT_ATOMS: atom_id res chain seq x y z
N MET A 1 84.57 27.97 40.35
CA MET A 1 83.76 26.84 39.87
C MET A 1 84.69 25.81 39.23
N THR A 2 84.57 24.53 39.57
CA THR A 2 85.37 23.46 38.97
C THR A 2 84.78 23.02 37.63
N GLN A 3 85.63 22.51 36.74
CA GLN A 3 85.26 22.12 35.37
C GLN A 3 84.16 21.03 35.35
N ASP A 4 84.17 20.13 36.35
CA ASP A 4 83.13 19.10 36.52
C ASP A 4 81.78 19.68 36.95
N GLY A 5 81.78 20.73 37.79
CA GLY A 5 80.55 21.44 38.15
C GLY A 5 79.88 22.08 36.92
N GLN A 6 80.68 22.63 36.00
CA GLN A 6 80.15 23.20 34.75
C GLN A 6 79.56 22.12 33.82
N ARG A 7 80.20 20.94 33.75
CA ARG A 7 79.67 19.79 32.97
C ARG A 7 78.35 19.29 33.52
N HIS A 8 78.26 19.09 34.84
CA HIS A 8 77.02 18.66 35.48
C HIS A 8 75.89 19.69 35.30
N THR A 9 76.19 20.98 35.34
CA THR A 9 75.17 22.02 35.13
C THR A 9 74.66 22.01 33.68
N ALA A 10 75.54 21.81 32.71
CA ALA A 10 75.17 21.71 31.29
C ALA A 10 74.37 20.43 31.00
N GLU A 11 74.73 19.32 31.64
CA GLU A 11 74.03 18.05 31.52
C GLU A 11 72.64 18.09 32.18
N LEU A 12 72.51 18.70 33.36
CA LEU A 12 71.22 18.96 34.00
C LEU A 12 70.29 19.75 33.09
N LYS A 13 70.78 20.85 32.50
CA LYS A 13 69.99 21.65 31.58
C LYS A 13 69.53 20.85 30.35
N ARG A 14 70.41 20.03 29.77
CA ARG A 14 70.06 19.13 28.66
C ARG A 14 68.97 18.14 29.05
N LEU A 15 69.06 17.57 30.25
CA LEU A 15 68.06 16.63 30.76
C LEU A 15 66.72 17.31 31.03
N GLU A 16 66.73 18.54 31.55
CA GLU A 16 65.52 19.35 31.75
C GLU A 16 64.85 19.71 30.42
N ASP A 17 65.63 20.16 29.44
CA ASP A 17 65.12 20.47 28.08
C ASP A 17 64.54 19.21 27.43
N ARG A 18 65.25 18.07 27.53
CA ARG A 18 64.77 16.79 26.99
C ARG A 18 63.52 16.27 27.70
N LYS A 19 63.44 16.45 29.02
CA LYS A 19 62.25 16.10 29.80
C LYS A 19 61.04 16.91 29.31
N LYS A 20 61.21 18.21 29.11
CA LYS A 20 60.14 19.08 28.62
C LYS A 20 59.65 18.68 27.22
N GLU A 21 60.57 18.38 26.30
CA GLU A 21 60.20 17.85 24.98
C GLU A 21 59.36 16.56 25.06
N LEU A 22 59.70 15.67 25.99
CA LEU A 22 58.97 14.42 26.19
C LEU A 22 57.59 14.66 26.82
N GLU A 23 57.47 15.58 27.78
CA GLU A 23 56.17 15.97 28.35
C GLU A 23 55.23 16.60 27.31
N ASP A 24 55.78 17.46 26.44
CA ASP A 24 55.03 18.05 25.33
C ASP A 24 54.59 16.98 24.30
N ALA A 25 55.47 16.02 24.00
CA ALA A 25 55.15 14.91 23.09
C ALA A 25 54.05 14.00 23.67
N LEU A 26 54.14 13.64 24.96
CA LEU A 26 53.11 12.85 25.65
C LEU A 26 51.76 13.57 25.67
N SER A 27 51.75 14.89 25.89
CA SER A 27 50.53 15.69 25.89
C SER A 27 49.85 15.76 24.52
N ARG A 28 50.62 15.68 23.42
CA ARG A 28 50.08 15.57 22.06
C ARG A 28 49.52 14.18 21.81
N LEU A 29 50.28 13.14 22.16
CA LEU A 29 49.89 11.75 21.96
C LEU A 29 48.59 11.41 22.71
N ALA A 30 48.42 11.93 23.93
CA ALA A 30 47.20 11.76 24.72
C ALA A 30 45.96 12.44 24.09
N ARG A 31 46.15 13.53 23.32
CA ARG A 31 45.04 14.16 22.57
C ARG A 31 44.72 13.34 21.33
N ASP A 32 45.74 12.94 20.57
CA ASP A 32 45.55 12.12 19.37
C ASP A 32 44.88 10.77 19.72
N GLU A 33 45.18 10.20 20.89
CA GLU A 33 44.52 8.99 21.40
C GLU A 33 43.05 9.24 21.76
N ALA A 34 42.72 10.36 22.42
CA ALA A 34 41.33 10.74 22.69
C ALA A 34 40.54 10.98 21.40
N ASP A 35 41.14 11.67 20.43
CA ASP A 35 40.54 11.89 19.11
C ASP A 35 40.32 10.55 18.37
N ALA A 36 41.26 9.60 18.50
CA ALA A 36 41.12 8.27 17.91
C ALA A 36 39.98 7.44 18.55
N GLU A 37 39.78 7.57 19.87
CA GLU A 37 38.63 6.94 20.56
C GLU A 37 37.30 7.52 20.06
N GLU A 38 37.18 8.85 19.94
CA GLU A 38 35.98 9.51 19.42
C GLU A 38 35.68 9.07 17.97
N VAL A 39 36.71 8.99 17.12
CA VAL A 39 36.56 8.50 15.73
C VAL A 39 36.08 7.04 15.70
N MET A 40 36.55 6.19 16.61
CA MET A 40 36.08 4.80 16.69
C MET A 40 34.63 4.70 17.15
N GLU A 41 34.18 5.55 18.09
CA GLU A 41 32.77 5.59 18.49
C GLU A 41 31.87 6.06 17.35
N LEU A 42 32.25 7.14 16.65
CA LEU A 42 31.53 7.62 15.48
C LEU A 42 31.47 6.58 14.35
N ALA A 43 32.55 5.83 14.13
CA ALA A 43 32.57 4.75 13.13
C ALA A 43 31.54 3.64 13.46
N LYS A 44 31.40 3.26 14.73
CA LYS A 44 30.38 2.28 15.18
C LYS A 44 28.97 2.84 15.00
N GLU A 45 28.76 4.12 15.27
CA GLU A 45 27.45 4.75 15.08
C GLU A 45 27.07 4.82 13.60
N VAL A 46 28.02 5.13 12.71
CA VAL A 46 27.83 5.11 11.26
C VAL A 46 27.46 3.71 10.77
N GLU A 47 28.17 2.67 11.22
CA GLU A 47 27.86 1.27 10.88
C GLU A 47 26.43 0.90 11.29
N LEU A 48 26.02 1.25 12.50
CA LEU A 48 24.65 1.02 12.98
C LEU A 48 23.60 1.76 12.13
N LEU A 49 23.87 3.03 11.77
CA LEU A 49 22.98 3.81 10.92
C LEU A 49 22.89 3.22 9.51
N GLU A 50 23.98 2.72 8.95
CA GLU A 50 23.98 2.05 7.65
C GLU A 50 23.11 0.79 7.66
N GLU A 51 23.18 -0.03 8.72
CA GLU A 51 22.30 -1.18 8.91
C GLU A 51 20.82 -0.79 9.02
N GLN A 52 20.51 0.26 9.78
CA GLN A 52 19.15 0.79 9.89
C GLN A 52 18.63 1.29 8.54
N VAL A 53 19.45 2.02 7.78
CA VAL A 53 19.10 2.50 6.44
C VAL A 53 18.89 1.33 5.48
N ALA A 54 19.73 0.30 5.52
CA ALA A 54 19.57 -0.90 4.70
C ALA A 54 18.25 -1.62 5.02
N THR A 55 17.93 -1.74 6.31
CA THR A 55 16.68 -2.36 6.79
C THR A 55 15.45 -1.55 6.36
N ALA A 56 15.49 -0.23 6.54
CA ALA A 56 14.41 0.67 6.12
C ALA A 56 14.20 0.62 4.59
N ARG A 57 15.29 0.61 3.80
CA ARG A 57 15.20 0.45 2.34
C ARG A 57 14.59 -0.88 1.92
N ALA A 58 14.94 -1.98 2.60
CA ALA A 58 14.36 -3.29 2.34
C ALA A 58 12.86 -3.33 2.69
N ALA A 59 12.45 -2.67 3.78
CA ALA A 59 11.05 -2.53 4.16
C ALA A 59 10.23 -1.71 3.14
N VAL A 60 10.79 -0.60 2.65
CA VAL A 60 10.12 0.20 1.59
C VAL A 60 9.98 -0.59 0.30
N GLN A 61 11.03 -1.29 -0.15
CA GLN A 61 10.94 -2.12 -1.36
C GLN A 61 9.96 -3.29 -1.24
N SER A 62 9.84 -3.89 -0.06
CA SER A 62 8.87 -4.96 0.15
C SER A 62 7.44 -4.40 0.13
N GLN A 63 7.23 -3.21 0.71
CA GLN A 63 5.95 -2.49 0.68
C GLN A 63 5.56 -2.07 -0.75
N GLU A 64 6.48 -1.54 -1.57
CA GLU A 64 6.18 -1.20 -2.97
C GLU A 64 5.76 -2.43 -3.78
N LYS A 65 6.40 -3.58 -3.55
CA LYS A 65 6.06 -4.85 -4.22
C LYS A 65 4.72 -5.42 -3.78
N THR A 66 4.29 -5.20 -2.52
CA THR A 66 2.97 -5.63 -2.06
C THR A 66 1.88 -4.69 -2.56
N MET A 67 2.11 -3.37 -2.55
CA MET A 67 1.15 -2.39 -3.07
C MET A 67 0.89 -2.58 -4.56
N THR A 68 1.93 -2.75 -5.38
CA THR A 68 1.76 -3.02 -6.82
C THR A 68 0.99 -4.32 -7.11
N LYS A 69 1.19 -5.38 -6.32
CA LYS A 69 0.39 -6.62 -6.44
C LYS A 69 -1.06 -6.41 -6.03
N ASN A 70 -1.31 -5.62 -4.98
CA ASN A 70 -2.66 -5.31 -4.52
C ASN A 70 -3.41 -4.44 -5.53
N ASP A 71 -2.75 -3.44 -6.13
CA ASP A 71 -3.31 -2.60 -7.20
C ASP A 71 -3.69 -3.44 -8.43
N GLN A 72 -2.82 -4.38 -8.83
CA GLN A 72 -3.13 -5.33 -9.91
C GLN A 72 -4.30 -6.24 -9.56
N HIS A 73 -4.39 -6.70 -8.31
CA HIS A 73 -5.51 -7.53 -7.86
C HIS A 73 -6.84 -6.76 -7.84
N LEU A 74 -6.82 -5.50 -7.41
CA LEU A 74 -7.98 -4.60 -7.44
C LEU A 74 -8.43 -4.30 -8.87
N ALA A 75 -7.50 -4.01 -9.78
CA ALA A 75 -7.80 -3.83 -11.20
C ALA A 75 -8.45 -5.08 -11.80
N HIS A 76 -7.91 -6.26 -11.52
CA HIS A 76 -8.48 -7.54 -11.98
C HIS A 76 -9.85 -7.83 -11.34
N MET A 77 -10.07 -7.44 -10.08
CA MET A 77 -11.39 -7.54 -9.43
C MET A 77 -12.41 -6.62 -10.10
N GLY A 78 -12.05 -5.37 -10.39
CA GLY A 78 -12.88 -4.42 -11.13
C GLY A 78 -13.22 -4.91 -12.54
N GLU A 79 -12.26 -5.48 -13.26
CA GLU A 79 -12.51 -6.11 -14.57
C GLU A 79 -13.47 -7.31 -14.46
N LYS A 80 -13.32 -8.15 -13.43
CA LYS A 80 -14.21 -9.28 -13.21
C LYS A 80 -15.64 -8.82 -12.88
N GLN A 81 -15.79 -7.77 -12.08
CA GLN A 81 -17.10 -7.15 -11.82
C GLN A 81 -17.71 -6.55 -13.09
N ARG A 82 -16.91 -5.85 -13.92
CA ARG A 82 -17.36 -5.33 -15.22
C ARG A 82 -17.80 -6.46 -16.16
N ARG A 83 -17.04 -7.55 -16.26
CA ARG A 83 -17.42 -8.72 -17.07
C ARG A 83 -18.69 -9.40 -16.58
N LEU A 84 -18.91 -9.46 -15.26
CA LEU A 84 -20.15 -9.99 -14.70
C LEU A 84 -21.33 -9.08 -15.00
N TYR A 85 -21.14 -7.77 -14.92
CA TYR A 85 -22.16 -6.79 -15.30
C TYR A 85 -22.49 -6.88 -16.81
N ASP A 86 -21.48 -6.90 -17.68
CA ASP A 86 -21.64 -7.05 -19.13
C ASP A 86 -22.31 -8.39 -19.48
N ALA A 87 -21.96 -9.48 -18.78
CA ALA A 87 -22.60 -10.77 -18.97
C ALA A 87 -24.07 -10.77 -18.54
N LEU A 88 -24.43 -10.05 -17.46
CA LEU A 88 -25.81 -9.87 -17.04
C LEU A 88 -26.60 -9.05 -18.09
N VAL A 89 -26.03 -7.95 -18.56
CA VAL A 89 -26.66 -7.11 -19.61
C VAL A 89 -26.82 -7.90 -20.91
N ASN A 90 -25.79 -8.60 -21.38
CA ASN A 90 -25.87 -9.38 -22.63
C ASN A 90 -26.74 -10.64 -22.51
N ALA A 91 -26.77 -11.31 -21.36
CA ALA A 91 -27.67 -12.45 -21.14
C ALA A 91 -29.14 -12.01 -21.21
N THR A 92 -29.46 -10.81 -20.72
CA THR A 92 -30.82 -10.24 -20.83
C THR A 92 -31.24 -9.93 -22.26
N GLU A 93 -30.30 -9.53 -23.14
CA GLU A 93 -30.60 -9.29 -24.56
C GLU A 93 -30.74 -10.61 -25.33
N ALA A 94 -29.85 -11.56 -25.12
CA ALA A 94 -29.87 -12.85 -25.81
C ALA A 94 -31.08 -13.73 -25.42
N GLU A 95 -31.49 -13.72 -24.16
CA GLU A 95 -32.69 -14.43 -23.71
C GLU A 95 -33.97 -13.72 -24.18
N ALA A 96 -33.98 -12.39 -24.26
CA ALA A 96 -35.11 -11.64 -24.82
C ALA A 96 -35.26 -11.89 -26.32
N ASP A 97 -34.17 -11.98 -27.08
CA ASP A 97 -34.17 -12.32 -28.51
C ASP A 97 -34.64 -13.76 -28.74
N ALA A 98 -34.20 -14.71 -27.91
CA ALA A 98 -34.66 -16.10 -27.98
C ALA A 98 -36.15 -16.24 -27.63
N MET A 99 -36.64 -15.49 -26.65
CA MET A 99 -38.05 -15.51 -26.25
C MET A 99 -38.94 -14.80 -27.28
N TYR A 100 -38.45 -13.74 -27.94
CA TYR A 100 -39.12 -13.10 -29.07
C TYR A 100 -39.18 -14.00 -30.30
N ALA A 101 -38.11 -14.72 -30.63
CA ALA A 101 -38.11 -15.70 -31.70
C ALA A 101 -39.12 -16.83 -31.45
N GLN A 102 -39.20 -17.34 -30.22
CA GLN A 102 -40.18 -18.38 -29.86
C GLN A 102 -41.64 -17.88 -29.84
N LEU A 103 -41.88 -16.61 -29.51
CA LEU A 103 -43.23 -16.03 -29.57
C LEU A 103 -43.66 -15.72 -31.01
N ALA A 104 -42.75 -15.23 -31.85
CA ALA A 104 -43.01 -14.95 -33.26
C ALA A 104 -43.38 -16.23 -34.02
N ASP A 105 -42.67 -17.33 -33.76
CA ASP A 105 -42.91 -18.64 -34.36
C ASP A 105 -44.25 -19.26 -33.91
N LYS A 106 -44.66 -19.04 -32.65
CA LYS A 106 -45.95 -19.50 -32.12
C LYS A 106 -47.15 -18.68 -32.58
N LEU A 107 -46.95 -17.42 -32.95
CA LEU A 107 -48.02 -16.48 -33.34
C LEU A 107 -48.13 -16.27 -34.85
N ASN A 108 -47.24 -16.86 -35.66
CA ASN A 108 -47.22 -16.78 -37.12
C ASN A 108 -47.33 -15.33 -37.64
N LEU A 109 -46.67 -14.40 -36.95
CA LEU A 109 -46.66 -12.98 -37.29
C LEU A 109 -45.55 -12.71 -38.32
N PRO A 110 -45.81 -11.98 -39.41
CA PRO A 110 -44.76 -11.57 -40.34
C PRO A 110 -43.75 -10.66 -39.62
N GLU A 111 -42.46 -10.78 -39.94
CA GLU A 111 -41.38 -9.94 -39.40
C GLU A 111 -41.74 -8.45 -39.54
N ILE A 112 -42.04 -7.80 -38.42
CA ILE A 112 -42.14 -6.34 -38.34
C ILE A 112 -40.93 -5.86 -37.56
N ASP A 113 -40.09 -5.09 -38.24
CA ASP A 113 -38.94 -4.39 -37.70
C ASP A 113 -39.43 -3.33 -36.69
N VAL A 114 -39.36 -3.64 -35.38
CA VAL A 114 -39.77 -2.72 -34.32
C VAL A 114 -38.54 -2.10 -33.65
N PRO A 115 -38.38 -0.77 -33.66
CA PRO A 115 -37.22 -0.09 -33.08
C PRO A 115 -37.14 -0.25 -31.56
N ARG A 116 -35.92 -0.51 -31.08
CA ARG A 116 -35.48 -0.86 -29.71
C ARG A 116 -35.88 0.10 -28.57
N SER A 117 -36.63 1.16 -28.80
CA SER A 117 -36.74 2.28 -27.84
C SER A 117 -37.86 2.19 -26.80
N LYS A 118 -38.60 1.07 -26.66
CA LYS A 118 -39.74 0.99 -25.71
C LYS A 118 -39.99 -0.43 -25.17
N ARG A 119 -39.27 -0.89 -24.14
CA ARG A 119 -39.78 -1.94 -23.22
C ARG A 119 -39.27 -1.73 -21.78
N PRO A 120 -40.18 -1.65 -20.78
CA PRO A 120 -39.82 -1.64 -19.36
C PRO A 120 -40.04 -3.00 -18.64
N ALA A 121 -39.27 -3.16 -17.55
CA ALA A 121 -39.40 -4.06 -16.38
C ALA A 121 -39.10 -5.57 -16.54
N THR A 122 -37.96 -5.93 -15.94
CA THR A 122 -37.28 -7.23 -15.81
C THR A 122 -37.84 -8.10 -14.67
N THR A 123 -38.04 -9.40 -14.90
CA THR A 123 -38.03 -10.43 -13.84
C THR A 123 -36.72 -11.20 -13.90
N VAL A 124 -35.78 -10.82 -13.03
CA VAL A 124 -34.51 -11.52 -12.82
C VAL A 124 -34.80 -12.89 -12.15
N THR A 125 -34.28 -13.98 -12.70
CA THR A 125 -34.48 -15.33 -12.13
C THR A 125 -33.66 -15.50 -10.84
N GLU A 126 -34.22 -16.16 -9.83
CA GLU A 126 -33.63 -16.32 -8.47
C GLU A 126 -32.21 -16.90 -8.47
N LYS A 127 -31.88 -17.73 -9.46
CA LYS A 127 -30.56 -18.36 -9.60
C LYS A 127 -29.45 -17.35 -9.93
N SER A 128 -29.76 -16.34 -10.75
CA SER A 128 -28.83 -15.26 -11.08
C SER A 128 -28.58 -14.34 -9.88
N ILE A 129 -29.62 -14.05 -9.10
CA ILE A 129 -29.52 -13.22 -7.89
C ILE A 129 -28.65 -13.92 -6.83
N HIS A 130 -28.82 -15.23 -6.65
CA HIS A 130 -28.02 -16.00 -5.70
C HIS A 130 -26.52 -15.97 -6.05
N ASP A 131 -26.17 -16.09 -7.33
CA ASP A 131 -24.76 -16.05 -7.76
C ASP A 131 -24.15 -14.64 -7.60
N VAL A 132 -24.93 -13.59 -7.84
CA VAL A 132 -24.52 -12.20 -7.58
C VAL A 132 -24.28 -11.96 -6.08
N ARG A 133 -25.19 -12.40 -5.21
CA ARG A 133 -25.01 -12.29 -3.74
C ARG A 133 -23.79 -13.04 -3.25
N LYS A 134 -23.57 -14.26 -3.77
CA LYS A 134 -22.39 -15.06 -3.43
C LYS A 134 -21.08 -14.37 -3.85
N ALA A 135 -21.05 -13.78 -5.04
CA ALA A 135 -19.90 -13.01 -5.51
C ALA A 135 -19.70 -11.73 -4.70
N ALA A 136 -20.79 -11.04 -4.34
CA ALA A 136 -20.75 -9.84 -3.51
C ALA A 136 -20.20 -10.14 -2.11
N ALA A 137 -20.66 -11.20 -1.45
CA ALA A 137 -20.13 -11.62 -0.15
C ALA A 137 -18.62 -11.90 -0.20
N ALA A 138 -18.14 -12.59 -1.25
CA ALA A 138 -16.72 -12.84 -1.44
C ALA A 138 -15.91 -11.55 -1.67
N ASN A 139 -16.47 -10.59 -2.41
CA ASN A 139 -15.82 -9.29 -2.64
C ASN A 139 -15.76 -8.46 -1.35
N ARG A 140 -16.81 -8.50 -0.52
CA ARG A 140 -16.83 -7.82 0.78
C ARG A 140 -15.72 -8.36 1.69
N GLU A 141 -15.65 -9.68 1.82
CA GLU A 141 -14.63 -10.34 2.64
C GLU A 141 -13.21 -10.07 2.12
N ALA A 142 -13.03 -10.06 0.79
CA ALA A 142 -11.75 -9.72 0.19
C ALA A 142 -11.34 -8.26 0.47
N ALA A 143 -12.27 -7.30 0.36
CA ALA A 143 -12.00 -5.90 0.65
C ALA A 143 -11.67 -5.67 2.13
N GLU A 144 -12.37 -6.34 3.06
CA GLU A 144 -12.08 -6.29 4.50
C GLU A 144 -10.68 -6.82 4.81
N ARG A 145 -10.29 -7.96 4.25
CA ARG A 145 -8.93 -8.50 4.42
C ARG A 145 -7.85 -7.57 3.87
N GLN A 146 -8.11 -6.91 2.74
CA GLN A 146 -7.18 -5.97 2.15
C GLN A 146 -7.05 -4.69 2.99
N LEU A 147 -8.13 -4.23 3.65
CA LEU A 147 -8.07 -3.14 4.62
C LEU A 147 -7.23 -3.52 5.84
N ASP A 148 -7.41 -4.73 6.37
CA ASP A 148 -6.62 -5.22 7.50
C ASP A 148 -5.13 -5.32 7.15
N GLU A 149 -4.82 -5.79 5.95
CA GLU A 149 -3.44 -5.91 5.49
C GLU A 149 -2.81 -4.55 5.24
N LEU A 150 -3.54 -3.60 4.66
CA LEU A 150 -3.10 -2.22 4.50
C LEU A 150 -2.82 -1.57 5.86
N ALA A 151 -3.69 -1.78 6.84
CA ALA A 151 -3.50 -1.29 8.20
C ALA A 151 -2.24 -1.87 8.85
N LYS A 152 -1.98 -3.18 8.70
CA LYS A 152 -0.74 -3.81 9.20
C LYS A 152 0.51 -3.24 8.54
N GLN A 153 0.46 -2.97 7.23
CA GLN A 153 1.59 -2.40 6.48
C GLN A 153 1.87 -0.94 6.86
N MET A 154 0.84 -0.21 7.26
CA MET A 154 0.96 1.19 7.69
C MET A 154 1.26 1.35 9.18
N MET A 155 1.28 0.25 9.93
CA MET A 155 1.46 0.27 11.38
C MET A 155 2.89 0.61 11.74
N GLU A 156 3.07 1.67 12.55
CA GLU A 156 4.38 2.06 13.05
C GLU A 156 4.79 1.22 14.28
N PRO A 157 6.10 1.09 14.57
CA PRO A 157 6.57 0.37 15.76
C PRO A 157 5.96 0.94 17.05
N GLY A 158 5.29 0.09 17.83
CA GLY A 158 4.62 0.48 19.07
C GLY A 158 3.23 1.12 18.87
N GLU A 159 2.75 1.25 17.64
CA GLU A 159 1.41 1.71 17.34
C GLU A 159 0.36 0.59 17.49
N SER A 160 -0.86 0.95 17.88
CA SER A 160 -1.99 0.02 17.87
C SER A 160 -2.55 -0.18 16.47
N PHE A 161 -2.98 -1.41 16.16
CA PHE A 161 -3.62 -1.72 14.89
C PHE A 161 -4.80 -0.80 14.56
N HIS A 162 -5.63 -0.42 15.54
CA HIS A 162 -6.78 0.47 15.32
C HIS A 162 -6.37 1.84 14.76
N LYS A 163 -5.28 2.42 15.27
CA LYS A 163 -4.78 3.71 14.81
C LYS A 163 -4.19 3.62 13.40
N ALA A 164 -3.49 2.53 13.10
CA ALA A 164 -3.01 2.24 11.75
C ALA A 164 -4.17 1.98 10.78
N TYR A 165 -5.24 1.34 11.24
CA TYR A 165 -6.47 1.08 10.47
C TYR A 165 -7.20 2.38 10.13
N ASP A 166 -7.40 3.28 11.09
CA ASP A 166 -8.00 4.60 10.83
C ASP A 166 -7.18 5.39 9.80
N ARG A 167 -5.84 5.27 9.85
CA ARG A 167 -4.95 5.88 8.87
C ARG A 167 -5.11 5.24 7.49
N ALA A 168 -5.19 3.92 7.43
CA ALA A 168 -5.44 3.18 6.21
C ALA A 168 -6.74 3.61 5.53
N LEU A 169 -7.83 3.78 6.29
CA LEU A 169 -9.13 4.27 5.78
C LEU A 169 -9.05 5.68 5.15
N ASN A 170 -8.09 6.51 5.56
CA ASN A 170 -7.92 7.86 5.04
C ASN A 170 -7.10 7.92 3.74
N THR A 171 -6.42 6.84 3.36
CA THR A 171 -5.73 6.75 2.06
C THR A 171 -6.71 6.59 0.91
N ASP A 172 -6.33 6.97 -0.31
CA ASP A 172 -7.18 6.77 -1.50
C ASP A 172 -7.50 5.28 -1.72
N MET A 173 -6.54 4.41 -1.42
CA MET A 173 -6.73 2.96 -1.43
C MET A 173 -7.75 2.49 -0.39
N GLY A 174 -7.64 2.95 0.86
CA GLY A 174 -8.59 2.61 1.92
C GLY A 174 -10.00 3.08 1.62
N LYS A 175 -10.15 4.26 1.02
CA LYS A 175 -11.46 4.77 0.54
C LYS A 175 -12.04 3.89 -0.56
N ALA A 176 -11.22 3.49 -1.54
CA ALA A 176 -11.66 2.61 -2.62
C ALA A 176 -12.08 1.22 -2.11
N LEU A 177 -11.33 0.66 -1.15
CA LEU A 177 -11.67 -0.60 -0.49
C LEU A 177 -12.94 -0.50 0.36
N MET A 178 -13.13 0.61 1.08
CA MET A 178 -14.36 0.89 1.82
C MET A 178 -15.56 0.97 0.87
N GLN A 179 -15.42 1.70 -0.24
CA GLN A 179 -16.47 1.79 -1.26
C GLN A 179 -16.78 0.44 -1.90
N THR A 180 -15.77 -0.39 -2.17
CA THR A 180 -15.96 -1.75 -2.69
C THR A 180 -16.70 -2.64 -1.68
N ARG A 181 -16.37 -2.52 -0.39
CA ARG A 181 -17.06 -3.24 0.70
C ARG A 181 -18.52 -2.82 0.79
N ASP A 182 -18.79 -1.51 0.75
CA ASP A 182 -20.12 -0.95 0.86
C ASP A 182 -20.97 -1.31 -0.37
N ASP A 183 -20.42 -1.23 -1.59
CA ASP A 183 -21.10 -1.67 -2.81
C ASP A 183 -21.40 -3.16 -2.83
N ALA A 184 -20.48 -3.99 -2.34
CA ALA A 184 -20.71 -5.42 -2.18
C ALA A 184 -21.83 -5.70 -1.15
N GLN A 185 -21.91 -4.90 -0.09
CA GLN A 185 -22.98 -5.00 0.90
C GLN A 185 -24.34 -4.58 0.33
N GLU A 186 -24.38 -3.56 -0.53
CA GLU A 186 -25.59 -3.17 -1.25
C GLU A 186 -26.03 -4.27 -2.22
N LEU A 187 -25.11 -4.86 -2.99
CA LEU A 187 -25.44 -5.98 -3.88
C LEU A 187 -26.00 -7.20 -3.13
N ASP A 188 -25.49 -7.50 -1.93
CA ASP A 188 -25.99 -8.59 -1.10
C ASP A 188 -27.46 -8.35 -0.67
N ARG A 189 -27.79 -7.10 -0.33
CA ARG A 189 -29.14 -6.67 0.06
C ARG A 189 -30.07 -6.37 -1.11
N GLY A 190 -29.55 -6.34 -2.34
CA GLY A 190 -30.28 -5.89 -3.53
C GLY A 190 -30.51 -4.38 -3.57
N GLY A 191 -29.67 -3.62 -2.88
CA GLY A 191 -29.61 -2.16 -2.89
C GLY A 191 -28.86 -1.59 -4.09
N VAL A 192 -28.67 -0.28 -4.10
CA VAL A 192 -28.09 0.47 -5.22
C VAL A 192 -26.62 0.75 -4.94
N THR A 193 -25.73 0.33 -5.85
CA THR A 193 -24.28 0.59 -5.72
C THR A 193 -23.91 2.02 -6.10
N SER A 194 -22.75 2.47 -5.62
CA SER A 194 -22.17 3.77 -5.95
C SER A 194 -21.99 3.95 -7.47
N MET A 195 -21.60 2.89 -8.18
CA MET A 195 -21.51 2.89 -9.65
C MET A 195 -22.87 3.14 -10.32
N ALA A 196 -23.95 2.50 -9.84
CA ALA A 196 -25.28 2.71 -10.37
C ALA A 196 -25.79 4.14 -10.10
N LEU A 197 -25.44 4.73 -8.96
CA LEU A 197 -25.72 6.14 -8.66
C LEU A 197 -24.94 7.09 -9.57
N ASP A 198 -23.67 6.81 -9.85
CA ASP A 198 -22.85 7.64 -10.73
C ASP A 198 -23.31 7.57 -12.19
N GLU A 199 -23.76 6.40 -12.64
CA GLU A 199 -24.36 6.22 -13.96
C GLU A 199 -25.71 6.94 -14.08
N ALA A 200 -26.54 6.88 -13.03
CA ALA A 200 -27.79 7.65 -12.94
C ALA A 200 -27.54 9.18 -12.92
N ARG A 201 -26.47 9.65 -12.27
CA ARG A 201 -26.08 11.07 -12.29
C ARG A 201 -25.63 11.52 -13.67
N LYS A 202 -24.85 10.69 -14.37
CA LYS A 202 -24.40 10.98 -15.73
C LYS A 202 -25.54 11.01 -16.74
N SER A 203 -26.57 10.18 -16.56
CA SER A 203 -27.76 10.20 -17.42
C SER A 203 -28.68 11.38 -17.13
N LEU A 204 -28.69 11.91 -15.90
CA LEU A 204 -29.44 13.12 -15.52
C LEU A 204 -28.76 14.43 -15.98
N ALA A 205 -27.44 14.41 -16.18
CA ALA A 205 -26.65 15.55 -16.61
C ALA A 205 -26.57 15.72 -18.15
N ARG A 206 -27.28 14.88 -18.91
CA ARG A 206 -27.46 14.96 -20.37
C ARG A 206 -28.83 15.54 -20.71
#